data_AF-A0A285IIN0-F1
#
_entry.id   AF-A0A285IIN0-F1
#
_cell.length_a   1.000
_cell.length_b   1.000
_cell.length_c   1.000
_cell.angle_alpha   90.00
_cell.angle_beta   90.00
_cell.angle_gamma   90.00
#
_symmetry.space_group_name_H-M   'P 1'
#
loop_
_entity.id
_entity.type
_entity.pdbx_description
1 polymer ?
#
loop_
_entity_poly.entity_id
_entity_poly.type
_entity_poly.pdbx_seq_one_letter_code
_entity_poly.pdbx_strand_id
1 'polypeptide(L)'
;MSYDDIKAIMKQMKEIEKQVEEANKIINSPGIKEQLKSMYPLLEEIKGIELPQGVGVSTSFFNDFIKYRSKLEGLQDISSALDYIPNAPYKLIEDMNTNYKKLLKTQKNIDKVKSQLSNLRLPSEKVLDSIASIKTTIDIYNPSEVIINELLQLSNNYQVFAKKQYEYKYKNEEIYKRAMEVADYVGNMLILSQTNTQKMIEFVDEKELQEPIESSETHSNIFSTINQHIGFVYREDLEVNVNQAINESEPVKINQLGCSIIKLVCQINEYSINLMDKHIFKPTNKAILASSIIPNVIATNEDKFNKVIDNLFFLLYEGSGTANRLCQIVNKEELDALWKLKHLRRNVRHDVDHGKEKEIIKKFKQVGDIYNGFIGRPRPLHNSDWAKAQFELYQEILMMLFAILDNLDNKRNEYIS
;
A
#
# COMPACT_ATOMS: atom_id res chain seq x y z
N MET A 1 16.51 -35.40 9.90
CA MET A 1 16.91 -35.95 8.60
C MET A 1 17.33 -37.39 8.82
N SER A 2 16.63 -38.31 8.17
CA SER A 2 16.95 -39.72 8.17
C SER A 2 18.22 -39.98 7.36
N TYR A 3 18.83 -41.15 7.57
CA TYR A 3 19.95 -41.61 6.74
C TYR A 3 19.56 -41.70 5.25
N ASP A 4 18.29 -41.98 4.96
CA ASP A 4 17.76 -42.04 3.59
C ASP A 4 17.65 -40.64 2.95
N ASP A 5 17.38 -39.59 3.75
CA ASP A 5 17.38 -38.20 3.27
C ASP A 5 18.80 -37.77 2.85
N ILE A 6 19.82 -38.15 3.64
CA ILE A 6 21.22 -37.85 3.33
C ILE A 6 21.65 -38.56 2.04
N LYS A 7 21.21 -39.81 1.84
CA LYS A 7 21.52 -40.60 0.64
C LYS A 7 20.83 -40.03 -0.61
N ALA A 8 19.62 -39.50 -0.48
CA ALA A 8 18.90 -38.82 -1.56
C ALA A 8 19.59 -37.50 -1.95
N ILE A 9 20.03 -36.71 -0.96
CA ILE A 9 20.77 -35.46 -1.19
C ILE A 9 22.11 -35.73 -1.89
N MET A 10 22.88 -36.74 -1.44
CA MET A 10 24.15 -37.10 -2.08
C MET A 10 23.97 -37.59 -3.54
N LYS A 11 22.84 -38.23 -3.85
CA LYS A 11 22.51 -38.63 -5.22
C LYS A 11 22.21 -37.42 -6.11
N GLN A 12 21.48 -36.42 -5.59
CA GLN A 12 21.20 -35.17 -6.31
C GLN A 12 22.47 -34.34 -6.53
N MET A 13 23.38 -34.27 -5.55
CA MET A 13 24.64 -33.54 -5.69
C MET A 13 25.53 -34.12 -6.80
N LYS A 14 25.61 -35.45 -6.93
CA LYS A 14 26.36 -36.10 -8.02
C LYS A 14 25.78 -35.84 -9.40
N GLU A 15 24.46 -35.69 -9.51
CA GLU A 15 23.80 -35.36 -10.78
C GLU A 15 24.11 -33.90 -11.18
N ILE A 16 24.15 -32.98 -10.21
CA ILE A 16 24.53 -31.58 -10.43
C ILE A 16 26.00 -31.46 -10.85
N GLU A 17 26.91 -32.20 -10.22
CA GLU A 17 28.34 -32.23 -10.60
C GLU A 17 28.52 -32.65 -12.07
N LYS A 18 27.77 -33.66 -12.52
CA LYS A 18 27.80 -34.15 -13.90
C LYS A 18 27.29 -33.10 -14.90
N GLN A 19 26.22 -32.38 -14.57
CA GLN A 19 25.67 -31.31 -15.40
C GLN A 19 26.64 -30.12 -15.52
N VAL A 20 27.37 -29.80 -14.44
CA VAL A 20 28.40 -28.75 -14.44
C VAL A 20 29.59 -29.15 -15.32
N GLU A 21 30.00 -30.41 -15.31
CA GLU A 21 31.09 -30.91 -16.17
C GLU A 21 30.72 -30.85 -17.67
N GLU A 22 29.48 -31.18 -18.02
CA GLU A 22 28.97 -31.07 -19.40
C GLU A 22 28.89 -29.61 -19.87
N ALA A 23 28.43 -28.69 -19.02
CA ALA A 23 28.42 -27.26 -19.33
C ALA A 23 29.84 -26.70 -19.56
N ASN A 24 30.81 -27.14 -18.75
CA ASN A 24 32.21 -26.75 -18.90
C ASN A 24 32.86 -27.25 -20.20
N LYS A 25 32.43 -28.42 -20.72
CA LYS A 25 32.87 -28.91 -22.04
C LYS A 25 32.34 -28.03 -23.19
N ILE A 26 31.12 -27.51 -23.06
CA ILE A 26 30.51 -26.60 -24.04
C ILE A 26 31.23 -25.24 -24.04
N ILE A 27 31.49 -24.68 -22.87
CA ILE A 27 32.16 -23.36 -22.70
C ILE A 27 33.60 -23.39 -23.22
N ASN A 28 34.30 -24.51 -23.04
CA ASN A 28 35.68 -24.67 -23.52
C ASN A 28 35.77 -25.12 -24.99
N SER A 29 34.64 -25.23 -25.68
CA SER A 29 34.64 -25.60 -27.10
C SER A 29 35.39 -24.54 -27.93
N PRO A 30 36.18 -24.97 -28.93
CA PRO A 30 36.98 -24.05 -29.76
C PRO A 30 36.18 -22.92 -30.41
N GLY A 31 34.90 -23.17 -30.73
CA GLY A 31 34.01 -22.18 -31.36
C GLY A 31 33.67 -20.97 -30.48
N ILE A 32 33.57 -21.13 -29.15
CA ILE A 32 33.31 -20.01 -28.23
C ILE A 32 34.59 -19.18 -28.01
N LYS A 33 35.76 -19.82 -28.02
CA LYS A 33 37.06 -19.13 -27.91
C LYS A 33 37.38 -18.27 -29.13
N GLU A 34 36.98 -18.68 -30.34
CA GLU A 34 37.11 -17.86 -31.55
C GLU A 34 36.13 -16.68 -31.58
N GLN A 35 34.89 -16.86 -31.10
CA GLN A 35 33.94 -15.75 -30.92
C GLN A 35 34.42 -14.71 -29.91
N LEU A 36 35.15 -15.10 -28.87
CA LEU A 36 35.75 -14.16 -27.91
C LEU A 36 36.93 -13.38 -28.52
N LYS A 37 37.68 -13.98 -29.45
CA LYS A 37 38.79 -13.33 -30.17
C LYS A 37 38.29 -12.24 -31.13
N SER A 38 37.12 -12.42 -31.75
CA SER A 38 36.53 -11.41 -32.64
C SER A 38 35.94 -10.20 -31.89
N MET A 39 35.77 -10.28 -30.57
CA MET A 39 35.28 -9.19 -29.72
C MET A 39 36.37 -8.26 -29.17
N TYR A 40 37.65 -8.57 -29.41
CA TYR A 40 38.80 -7.79 -28.90
C TYR A 40 38.88 -6.34 -29.42
N PRO A 41 38.53 -6.02 -30.68
CA PRO A 41 38.47 -4.64 -31.16
C PRO A 41 37.40 -3.80 -30.45
N LEU A 42 36.29 -4.42 -30.02
CA LEU A 42 35.22 -3.77 -29.25
C LEU A 42 35.68 -3.39 -27.82
N LEU A 43 36.66 -4.11 -27.27
CA LEU A 43 37.25 -3.83 -25.95
C LEU A 43 38.23 -2.66 -25.97
N GLU A 44 38.88 -2.37 -27.11
CA GLU A 44 39.71 -1.19 -27.31
C GLU A 44 38.86 0.09 -27.42
N GLU A 45 37.67 0.00 -28.03
CA GLU A 45 36.71 1.11 -28.12
C GLU A 45 36.17 1.55 -26.74
N ILE A 46 36.07 0.60 -25.79
CA ILE A 46 35.65 0.85 -24.40
C ILE A 46 36.69 1.63 -23.59
N LYS A 47 37.99 1.61 -23.97
CA LYS A 47 39.04 2.34 -23.23
C LYS A 47 38.93 3.87 -23.35
N GLY A 48 38.15 4.38 -24.31
CA GLY A 48 38.02 5.82 -24.58
C GLY A 48 36.82 6.52 -23.92
N ILE A 49 35.97 5.80 -23.18
CA ILE A 49 34.75 6.39 -22.61
C ILE A 49 35.07 6.93 -21.21
N GLU A 50 35.32 8.24 -21.11
CA GLU A 50 35.30 8.94 -19.82
C GLU A 50 33.86 9.00 -19.29
N LEU A 51 33.66 8.48 -18.08
CA LEU A 51 32.39 8.59 -17.36
C LEU A 51 32.18 10.04 -16.92
N PRO A 52 31.01 10.66 -17.18
CA PRO A 52 30.69 11.96 -16.62
C PRO A 52 30.67 11.84 -15.09
N GLN A 53 31.46 12.68 -14.41
CA GLN A 53 31.32 12.86 -12.98
C GLN A 53 30.13 13.77 -12.72
N GLY A 54 28.97 13.16 -12.52
CA GLY A 54 27.73 13.85 -12.19
C GLY A 54 26.60 12.83 -12.16
N VAL A 55 25.90 12.76 -11.03
CA VAL A 55 24.82 11.82 -10.76
C VAL A 55 23.73 11.95 -11.83
N GLY A 56 23.51 10.86 -12.56
CA GLY A 56 22.50 10.73 -13.60
C GLY A 56 22.75 9.42 -14.36
N VAL A 57 22.13 8.34 -13.91
CA VAL A 57 22.30 7.02 -14.53
C VAL A 57 21.50 6.99 -15.83
N SER A 58 22.19 7.10 -16.97
CA SER A 58 21.55 7.05 -18.29
C SER A 58 20.89 5.69 -18.56
N THR A 59 19.89 5.67 -19.44
CA THR A 59 19.21 4.44 -19.91
C THR A 59 20.16 3.45 -20.57
N SER A 60 21.31 3.90 -21.09
CA SER A 60 22.36 3.01 -21.61
C SER A 60 23.05 2.25 -20.47
N PHE A 61 23.31 2.91 -19.34
CA PHE A 61 23.88 2.27 -18.15
C PHE A 61 22.97 1.18 -17.59
N PHE A 62 21.64 1.35 -17.63
CA PHE A 62 20.69 0.33 -17.13
C PHE A 62 20.67 -0.93 -18.01
N ASN A 63 20.78 -0.76 -19.33
CA ASN A 63 20.88 -1.87 -20.28
C ASN A 63 22.25 -2.57 -20.21
N ASP A 64 23.32 -1.80 -20.00
CA ASP A 64 24.65 -2.34 -19.74
C ASP A 64 24.70 -3.08 -18.39
N PHE A 65 24.06 -2.55 -17.35
CA PHE A 65 23.98 -3.17 -16.02
C PHE A 65 23.33 -4.57 -16.07
N ILE A 66 22.23 -4.75 -16.82
CA ILE A 66 21.61 -6.06 -17.03
C ILE A 66 22.53 -6.98 -17.84
N LYS A 67 23.25 -6.46 -18.84
CA LYS A 67 24.21 -7.20 -19.67
C LYS A 67 25.47 -7.65 -18.92
N TYR A 68 25.90 -6.91 -17.89
CA TYR A 68 27.08 -7.22 -17.06
C TYR A 68 26.75 -8.04 -15.81
N ARG A 69 25.52 -7.96 -15.29
CA ARG A 69 25.05 -8.74 -14.13
C ARG A 69 25.25 -10.26 -14.30
N SER A 70 24.89 -10.81 -15.47
CA SER A 70 25.05 -12.24 -15.77
C SER A 70 26.52 -12.69 -15.87
N LYS A 71 27.46 -11.76 -16.08
CA LYS A 71 28.90 -12.06 -16.15
C LYS A 71 29.61 -11.92 -14.80
N LEU A 72 29.04 -11.17 -13.86
CA LEU A 72 29.65 -10.88 -12.55
C LEU A 72 29.21 -11.86 -11.46
N GLU A 73 28.07 -12.52 -11.61
CA GLU A 73 27.56 -13.53 -10.66
C GLU A 73 28.48 -14.78 -10.55
N GLY A 74 29.51 -14.92 -11.41
CA GLY A 74 30.51 -16.01 -11.37
C GLY A 74 31.89 -15.66 -10.78
N LEU A 75 32.10 -14.47 -10.22
CA LEU A 75 33.45 -13.96 -9.87
C LEU A 75 33.66 -13.70 -8.37
N GLN A 76 33.02 -14.48 -7.49
CA GLN A 76 33.13 -14.28 -6.03
C GLN A 76 34.53 -14.57 -5.44
N ASP A 77 35.48 -15.14 -6.19
CA ASP A 77 36.74 -15.62 -5.62
C ASP A 77 38.00 -15.31 -6.47
N ILE A 78 38.14 -14.08 -6.98
CA ILE A 78 39.36 -13.65 -7.72
C ILE A 78 40.51 -13.30 -6.76
N SER A 79 40.20 -12.80 -5.56
CA SER A 79 41.21 -12.32 -4.60
C SER A 79 42.22 -13.40 -4.22
N SER A 80 41.73 -14.62 -3.98
CA SER A 80 42.53 -15.78 -3.63
C SER A 80 43.34 -16.29 -4.83
N ALA A 81 42.81 -16.20 -6.06
CA ALA A 81 43.52 -16.60 -7.27
C ALA A 81 44.73 -15.71 -7.62
N LEU A 82 44.74 -14.44 -7.19
CA LEU A 82 45.84 -13.50 -7.43
C LEU A 82 47.08 -13.80 -6.59
N ASP A 83 46.91 -14.39 -5.40
CA ASP A 83 48.02 -14.79 -4.51
C ASP A 83 48.78 -16.03 -5.03
N TYR A 84 48.20 -16.77 -5.99
CA TYR A 84 48.73 -18.01 -6.55
C TYR A 84 49.38 -17.86 -7.94
N ILE A 85 49.74 -16.65 -8.37
CA ILE A 85 50.49 -16.46 -9.63
C ILE A 85 51.97 -16.15 -9.32
N PRO A 86 52.78 -17.16 -8.94
CA PRO A 86 54.21 -16.95 -8.83
C PRO A 86 54.74 -16.73 -10.25
N ASN A 87 55.36 -15.57 -10.49
CA ASN A 87 56.04 -15.13 -11.74
C ASN A 87 55.26 -14.24 -12.73
N ALA A 88 54.12 -13.65 -12.37
CA ALA A 88 53.57 -12.57 -13.20
C ALA A 88 54.47 -11.31 -13.14
N PRO A 89 54.72 -10.61 -14.28
CA PRO A 89 55.47 -9.36 -14.27
C PRO A 89 54.85 -8.34 -13.32
N TYR A 90 55.66 -7.64 -12.51
CA TYR A 90 55.19 -6.69 -11.49
C TYR A 90 54.15 -5.70 -12.01
N LYS A 91 54.37 -5.18 -13.23
CA LYS A 91 53.45 -4.26 -13.91
C LYS A 91 52.07 -4.88 -14.20
N LEU A 92 52.02 -6.17 -14.55
CA LEU A 92 50.77 -6.88 -14.77
C LEU A 92 50.00 -7.04 -13.45
N ILE A 93 50.70 -7.34 -12.35
CA ILE A 93 50.10 -7.43 -11.01
C ILE A 93 49.57 -6.04 -10.56
N GLU A 94 50.32 -4.97 -10.82
CA GLU A 94 49.91 -3.59 -10.51
C GLU A 94 48.68 -3.14 -11.31
N ASP A 95 48.65 -3.45 -12.61
CA ASP A 95 47.50 -3.17 -13.49
C ASP A 95 46.26 -3.98 -13.05
N MET A 96 46.43 -5.25 -12.70
CA MET A 96 45.35 -6.11 -12.18
C MET A 96 44.82 -5.60 -10.85
N ASN A 97 45.69 -5.20 -9.92
CA ASN A 97 45.30 -4.60 -8.64
C ASN A 97 44.56 -3.27 -8.81
N THR A 98 45.00 -2.44 -9.75
CA THR A 98 44.34 -1.16 -10.06
C THR A 98 42.94 -1.40 -10.63
N ASN A 99 42.80 -2.35 -11.56
CA ASN A 99 41.51 -2.72 -12.13
C ASN A 99 40.59 -3.40 -11.10
N TYR A 100 41.13 -4.22 -10.21
CA TYR A 100 40.39 -4.82 -9.10
C TYR A 100 39.86 -3.76 -8.13
N LYS A 101 40.67 -2.75 -7.77
CA LYS A 101 40.21 -1.61 -6.95
C LYS A 101 39.10 -0.81 -7.62
N LYS A 102 39.18 -0.59 -8.95
CA LYS A 102 38.12 0.05 -9.73
C LYS A 102 36.83 -0.79 -9.70
N LEU A 103 36.93 -2.10 -9.90
CA LEU A 103 35.81 -3.03 -9.83
C LEU A 103 35.15 -3.04 -8.44
N LEU A 104 35.94 -3.09 -7.37
CA LEU A 104 35.44 -2.98 -5.98
C LEU A 104 34.72 -1.65 -5.72
N LYS A 105 35.23 -0.53 -6.23
CA LYS A 105 34.57 0.78 -6.13
C LYS A 105 33.23 0.78 -6.87
N THR A 106 33.20 0.23 -8.08
CA THR A 106 31.96 0.09 -8.87
C THR A 106 30.95 -0.83 -8.18
N GLN A 107 31.39 -1.97 -7.62
CA GLN A 107 30.52 -2.88 -6.86
C GLN A 107 29.94 -2.20 -5.62
N LYS A 108 30.75 -1.47 -4.85
CA LYS A 108 30.25 -0.66 -3.71
C LYS A 108 29.24 0.41 -4.14
N ASN A 109 29.43 1.04 -5.30
CA ASN A 109 28.46 1.99 -5.85
C ASN A 109 27.17 1.29 -6.29
N ILE A 110 27.26 0.10 -6.89
CA ILE A 110 26.11 -0.74 -7.23
C ILE A 110 25.36 -1.16 -5.98
N ASP A 111 26.04 -1.60 -4.93
CA ASP A 111 25.42 -2.02 -3.67
C ASP A 111 24.84 -0.82 -2.90
N LYS A 112 25.45 0.36 -3.05
CA LYS A 112 24.88 1.63 -2.56
C LYS A 112 23.61 2.01 -3.32
N VAL A 113 23.62 1.90 -4.65
CA VAL A 113 22.42 2.14 -5.48
C VAL A 113 21.35 1.09 -5.18
N LYS A 114 21.72 -0.19 -5.04
CA LYS A 114 20.80 -1.27 -4.64
C LYS A 114 20.26 -1.06 -3.24
N SER A 115 21.03 -0.59 -2.27
CA SER A 115 20.54 -0.32 -0.91
C SER A 115 19.73 0.99 -0.82
N GLN A 116 19.98 1.95 -1.71
CA GLN A 116 19.14 3.14 -1.87
C GLN A 116 17.82 2.83 -2.62
N LEU A 117 17.86 1.90 -3.58
CA LEU A 117 16.70 1.43 -4.33
C LEU A 117 15.97 0.26 -3.63
N SER A 118 16.59 -0.45 -2.69
CA SER A 118 15.98 -1.63 -2.03
C SER A 118 14.76 -1.28 -1.20
N ASN A 119 14.58 0.00 -0.88
CA ASN A 119 13.44 0.50 -0.13
C ASN A 119 12.33 1.04 -1.04
N LEU A 120 12.62 1.31 -2.32
CA LEU A 120 11.65 1.81 -3.30
C LEU A 120 11.11 0.64 -4.10
N ARG A 121 9.87 0.26 -3.82
CA ARG A 121 9.19 -0.77 -4.59
C ARG A 121 8.59 -0.17 -5.85
N LEU A 122 8.73 -0.85 -6.97
CA LEU A 122 8.16 -0.34 -8.21
C LEU A 122 6.62 -0.32 -8.10
N PRO A 123 5.93 0.69 -8.65
CA PRO A 123 4.48 0.72 -8.64
C PRO A 123 3.84 -0.55 -9.23
N SER A 124 4.48 -1.16 -10.24
CA SER A 124 4.05 -2.43 -10.82
C SER A 124 4.10 -3.60 -9.84
N GLU A 125 5.09 -3.66 -8.94
CA GLU A 125 5.18 -4.69 -7.92
C GLU A 125 4.04 -4.55 -6.91
N LYS A 126 3.68 -3.33 -6.52
CA LYS A 126 2.55 -3.10 -5.60
C LYS A 126 1.21 -3.48 -6.23
N VAL A 127 1.04 -3.22 -7.53
CA VAL A 127 -0.15 -3.69 -8.27
C VAL A 127 -0.17 -5.23 -8.33
N LEU A 128 0.96 -5.88 -8.58
CA LEU A 128 1.04 -7.34 -8.61
C LEU A 128 0.72 -7.95 -7.24
N ASP A 129 1.29 -7.41 -6.15
CA ASP A 129 0.97 -7.83 -4.78
C ASP A 129 -0.52 -7.67 -4.49
N SER A 130 -1.08 -6.52 -4.86
CA SER A 130 -2.50 -6.21 -4.72
C SER A 130 -3.38 -7.24 -5.44
N ILE A 131 -3.08 -7.54 -6.71
CA ILE A 131 -3.82 -8.53 -7.50
C ILE A 131 -3.66 -9.95 -6.94
N ALA A 132 -2.43 -10.33 -6.55
CA ALA A 132 -2.17 -11.63 -5.95
C ALA A 132 -2.96 -11.79 -4.64
N SER A 133 -2.98 -10.75 -3.82
CA SER A 133 -3.74 -10.70 -2.58
C SER A 133 -5.26 -10.83 -2.82
N ILE A 134 -5.81 -10.10 -3.80
CA ILE A 134 -7.22 -10.24 -4.22
C ILE A 134 -7.50 -11.67 -4.68
N LYS A 135 -6.62 -12.26 -5.51
CA LYS A 135 -6.78 -13.63 -6.00
C LYS A 135 -6.81 -14.63 -4.84
N THR A 136 -5.93 -14.50 -3.86
CA THR A 136 -5.94 -15.32 -2.65
C THR A 136 -7.24 -15.15 -1.87
N THR A 137 -7.76 -13.93 -1.73
CA THR A 137 -9.06 -13.70 -1.09
C THR A 137 -10.20 -14.39 -1.84
N ILE A 138 -10.20 -14.36 -3.18
CA ILE A 138 -11.19 -15.06 -4.01
C ILE A 138 -11.12 -16.56 -3.78
N ASP A 139 -9.92 -17.13 -3.78
CA ASP A 139 -9.72 -18.57 -3.65
C ASP A 139 -10.13 -19.11 -2.27
N ILE A 140 -9.93 -18.32 -1.22
CA ILE A 140 -10.22 -18.74 0.16
C ILE A 140 -11.68 -18.45 0.55
N TYR A 141 -12.17 -17.25 0.26
CA TYR A 141 -13.45 -16.78 0.81
C TYR A 141 -14.57 -16.69 -0.22
N ASN A 142 -14.26 -16.71 -1.52
CA ASN A 142 -15.23 -16.57 -2.61
C ASN A 142 -16.22 -15.39 -2.39
N PRO A 143 -15.74 -14.14 -2.20
CA PRO A 143 -16.59 -13.00 -1.91
C PRO A 143 -17.47 -12.64 -3.11
N SER A 144 -18.51 -11.83 -2.87
CA SER A 144 -19.39 -11.36 -3.96
C SER A 144 -18.64 -10.57 -5.04
N GLU A 145 -19.15 -10.62 -6.27
CA GLU A 145 -18.56 -9.93 -7.43
C GLU A 145 -18.42 -8.42 -7.21
N VAL A 146 -19.38 -7.81 -6.50
CA VAL A 146 -19.34 -6.37 -6.15
C VAL A 146 -18.09 -6.03 -5.33
N ILE A 147 -17.73 -6.88 -4.36
CA ILE A 147 -16.54 -6.68 -3.53
C ILE A 147 -15.27 -6.86 -4.35
N ILE A 148 -15.22 -7.89 -5.21
CA ILE A 148 -14.08 -8.15 -6.09
C ILE A 148 -13.86 -6.96 -7.04
N ASN A 149 -14.93 -6.48 -7.67
CA ASN A 149 -14.89 -5.35 -8.59
C ASN A 149 -14.41 -4.08 -7.89
N GLU A 150 -14.85 -3.81 -6.65
CA GLU A 150 -14.37 -2.65 -5.88
C GLU A 150 -12.87 -2.74 -5.55
N LEU A 151 -12.39 -3.92 -5.14
CA LEU A 151 -10.97 -4.14 -4.85
C LEU A 151 -10.10 -3.97 -6.11
N LEU A 152 -10.52 -4.53 -7.25
CA LEU A 152 -9.84 -4.40 -8.53
C LEU A 152 -9.87 -2.96 -9.05
N GLN A 153 -11.00 -2.26 -8.89
CA GLN A 153 -11.12 -0.87 -9.30
C GLN A 153 -10.16 0.02 -8.52
N LEU A 154 -9.95 -0.25 -7.23
CA LEU A 154 -8.96 0.48 -6.43
C LEU A 154 -7.54 0.27 -6.98
N SER A 155 -7.15 -0.97 -7.30
CA SER A 155 -5.85 -1.27 -7.93
C SER A 155 -5.68 -0.58 -9.29
N ASN A 156 -6.73 -0.59 -10.11
CA ASN A 156 -6.74 0.09 -11.41
C ASN A 156 -6.59 1.62 -11.25
N ASN A 157 -7.31 2.23 -10.31
CA ASN A 157 -7.20 3.66 -10.03
C ASN A 157 -5.77 4.03 -9.58
N TYR A 158 -5.12 3.20 -8.77
CA TYR A 158 -3.71 3.39 -8.40
C TYR A 158 -2.79 3.25 -9.61
N GLN A 159 -3.00 2.27 -10.49
CA GLN A 159 -2.20 2.09 -11.70
C GLN A 159 -2.29 3.32 -12.61
N VAL A 160 -3.48 3.88 -12.80
CA VAL A 160 -3.69 5.14 -13.56
C VAL A 160 -2.93 6.29 -12.90
N PHE A 161 -2.99 6.39 -11.57
CA PHE A 161 -2.23 7.39 -10.81
C PHE A 161 -0.72 7.23 -11.00
N ALA A 162 -0.18 6.02 -10.80
CA ALA A 162 1.24 5.73 -10.93
C ALA A 162 1.76 5.98 -12.36
N LYS A 163 0.95 5.69 -13.38
CA LYS A 163 1.29 6.02 -14.78
C LYS A 163 1.48 7.52 -14.97
N LYS A 164 0.62 8.36 -14.39
CA LYS A 164 0.78 9.83 -14.41
C LYS A 164 2.05 10.28 -13.69
N GLN A 165 2.42 9.64 -12.59
CA GLN A 165 3.69 9.93 -11.90
C GLN A 165 4.89 9.61 -12.79
N TYR A 166 4.82 8.51 -13.54
CA TYR A 166 5.89 8.09 -14.44
C TYR A 166 6.12 9.04 -15.63
N GLU A 167 5.12 9.82 -16.04
CA GLU A 167 5.25 10.83 -17.11
C GLU A 167 6.25 11.94 -16.76
N TYR A 168 6.54 12.18 -15.48
CA TYR A 168 7.52 13.18 -15.05
C TYR A 168 8.97 12.84 -15.42
N LYS A 169 9.27 11.59 -15.82
CA LYS A 169 10.62 11.19 -16.27
C LYS A 169 11.15 12.00 -17.46
N TYR A 170 10.25 12.61 -18.23
CA TYR A 170 10.58 13.43 -19.39
C TYR A 170 10.74 14.92 -19.07
N LYS A 171 10.49 15.34 -17.82
CA LYS A 171 10.54 16.75 -17.42
C LYS A 171 11.87 17.10 -16.76
N ASN A 172 12.11 16.52 -15.58
CA ASN A 172 13.24 16.85 -14.72
C ASN A 172 13.53 15.66 -13.79
N GLU A 173 14.81 15.29 -13.63
CA GLU A 173 15.22 14.12 -12.83
C GLU A 173 14.78 14.22 -11.36
N GLU A 174 14.92 15.40 -10.76
CA GLU A 174 14.56 15.62 -9.36
C GLU A 174 13.03 15.60 -9.17
N ILE A 175 12.27 16.18 -10.09
CA ILE A 175 10.81 16.08 -10.07
C ILE A 175 10.37 14.62 -10.26
N TYR A 176 10.99 13.90 -11.18
CA TYR A 176 10.68 12.49 -11.40
C TYR A 176 10.93 11.66 -10.15
N LYS A 177 12.06 11.89 -9.46
CA LYS A 177 12.35 11.24 -8.17
C LYS A 177 11.25 11.51 -7.15
N ARG A 178 10.84 12.76 -6.96
CA ARG A 178 9.72 13.13 -6.07
C ARG A 178 8.41 12.44 -6.47
N ALA A 179 8.12 12.36 -7.78
CA ALA A 179 6.94 11.66 -8.28
C ALA A 179 6.96 10.15 -8.00
N MET A 180 8.12 9.52 -8.05
CA MET A 180 8.28 8.12 -7.69
C MET A 180 8.15 7.89 -6.17
N GLU A 181 8.66 8.80 -5.34
CA GLU A 181 8.44 8.77 -3.88
C GLU A 181 6.95 8.91 -3.53
N VAL A 182 6.24 9.83 -4.19
CA VAL A 182 4.77 9.94 -4.10
C VAL A 182 4.10 8.63 -4.49
N ALA A 183 4.47 8.06 -5.64
CA ALA A 183 3.87 6.81 -6.12
C ALA A 183 4.10 5.66 -5.13
N ASP A 184 5.30 5.54 -4.57
CA ASP A 184 5.62 4.54 -3.56
C ASP A 184 4.74 4.72 -2.31
N TYR A 185 4.71 5.92 -1.73
CA TYR A 185 3.90 6.17 -0.54
C TYR A 185 2.42 5.83 -0.77
N VAL A 186 1.84 6.34 -1.85
CA VAL A 186 0.42 6.12 -2.19
C VAL A 186 0.14 4.65 -2.48
N GLY A 187 1.11 3.92 -3.04
CA GLY A 187 1.00 2.47 -3.19
C GLY A 187 0.98 1.71 -1.87
N ASN A 188 1.65 2.21 -0.81
CA ASN A 188 1.52 1.60 0.53
C ASN A 188 0.11 1.81 1.10
N MET A 189 -0.54 2.95 0.79
CA MET A 189 -1.93 3.20 1.20
C MET A 189 -2.90 2.22 0.52
N LEU A 190 -2.70 1.92 -0.77
CA LEU A 190 -3.46 0.89 -1.49
C LEU A 190 -3.42 -0.44 -0.73
N ILE A 191 -2.21 -0.93 -0.43
CA ILE A 191 -2.01 -2.21 0.25
C ILE A 191 -2.67 -2.19 1.63
N LEU A 192 -2.46 -1.14 2.43
CA LEU A 192 -3.06 -1.03 3.75
C LEU A 192 -4.59 -1.07 3.69
N SER A 193 -5.20 -0.33 2.76
CA SER A 193 -6.65 -0.34 2.61
C SER A 193 -7.18 -1.72 2.22
N GLN A 194 -6.52 -2.41 1.28
CA GLN A 194 -6.94 -3.74 0.86
C GLN A 194 -6.78 -4.77 1.96
N THR A 195 -5.67 -4.74 2.70
CA THR A 195 -5.44 -5.60 3.86
C THR A 195 -6.56 -5.43 4.90
N ASN A 196 -7.00 -4.20 5.18
CA ASN A 196 -8.09 -3.97 6.12
C ASN A 196 -9.43 -4.52 5.61
N THR A 197 -9.73 -4.37 4.31
CA THR A 197 -10.93 -4.98 3.70
C THR A 197 -10.88 -6.51 3.77
N GLN A 198 -9.71 -7.10 3.51
CA GLN A 198 -9.51 -8.55 3.59
C GLN A 198 -9.72 -9.09 4.99
N LYS A 199 -9.19 -8.40 6.01
CA LYS A 199 -9.47 -8.73 7.41
C LYS A 199 -10.97 -8.69 7.72
N MET A 200 -11.71 -7.75 7.14
CA MET A 200 -13.18 -7.75 7.30
C MET A 200 -13.84 -8.96 6.64
N ILE A 201 -13.33 -9.43 5.49
CA ILE A 201 -13.81 -10.64 4.81
C ILE A 201 -13.58 -11.88 5.69
N GLU A 202 -12.45 -11.97 6.38
CA GLU A 202 -12.11 -13.08 7.29
C GLU A 202 -13.16 -13.31 8.40
N PHE A 203 -13.94 -12.28 8.77
CA PHE A 203 -14.98 -12.40 9.80
C PHE A 203 -16.35 -12.81 9.25
N VAL A 204 -16.58 -12.76 7.94
CA VAL A 204 -17.94 -12.99 7.38
C VAL A 204 -18.23 -14.48 7.28
N ASP A 205 -19.42 -14.89 7.73
CA ASP A 205 -19.93 -16.24 7.51
C ASP A 205 -20.10 -16.50 6.00
N GLU A 206 -19.65 -17.65 5.50
CA GLU A 206 -19.76 -18.06 4.10
C GLU A 206 -21.16 -17.84 3.52
N LYS A 207 -22.21 -18.01 4.34
CA LYS A 207 -23.60 -17.79 3.91
C LYS A 207 -23.92 -16.33 3.64
N GLU A 208 -23.36 -15.41 4.42
CA GLU A 208 -23.58 -13.97 4.26
C GLU A 208 -22.80 -13.40 3.07
N LEU A 209 -21.71 -14.04 2.66
CA LEU A 209 -20.92 -13.62 1.49
C LEU A 209 -21.69 -13.71 0.16
N GLN A 210 -22.76 -14.50 0.10
CA GLN A 210 -23.56 -14.72 -1.10
C GLN A 210 -24.78 -13.79 -1.23
N GLU A 211 -25.09 -12.98 -0.19
CA GLU A 211 -26.23 -12.07 -0.26
C GLU A 211 -25.99 -10.99 -1.33
N PRO A 212 -26.92 -10.78 -2.28
CA PRO A 212 -26.76 -9.79 -3.33
C PRO A 212 -26.64 -8.39 -2.72
N ILE A 213 -25.62 -7.66 -3.15
CA ILE A 213 -25.44 -6.25 -2.82
C ILE A 213 -25.84 -5.45 -4.06
N GLU A 214 -26.70 -4.45 -3.89
CA GLU A 214 -26.95 -3.48 -4.96
C GLU A 214 -25.64 -2.77 -5.31
N SER A 215 -25.22 -2.89 -6.57
CA SER A 215 -24.05 -2.17 -7.04
C SER A 215 -24.35 -0.67 -7.00
N SER A 216 -23.57 0.06 -6.22
CA SER A 216 -23.52 1.51 -6.35
C SER A 216 -22.33 1.88 -7.23
N GLU A 217 -22.53 2.74 -8.23
CA GLU A 217 -21.48 3.26 -9.13
C GLU A 217 -20.41 4.13 -8.43
N THR A 218 -20.28 4.04 -7.10
CA THR A 218 -19.33 4.87 -6.37
C THR A 218 -17.93 4.32 -6.55
N HIS A 219 -17.12 5.04 -7.30
CA HIS A 219 -15.71 4.75 -7.45
C HIS A 219 -14.87 5.53 -6.42
N SER A 220 -13.87 4.86 -5.85
CA SER A 220 -12.78 5.48 -5.09
C SER A 220 -12.18 6.69 -5.83
N ASN A 221 -11.98 7.79 -5.12
CA ASN A 221 -11.36 9.02 -5.64
C ASN A 221 -10.11 9.46 -4.86
N ILE A 222 -9.59 8.61 -3.96
CA ILE A 222 -8.44 8.96 -3.11
C ILE A 222 -7.23 9.42 -3.93
N PHE A 223 -6.85 8.67 -4.97
CA PHE A 223 -5.63 8.95 -5.73
C PHE A 223 -5.70 10.23 -6.57
N SER A 224 -6.85 10.49 -7.20
CA SER A 224 -7.05 11.74 -7.94
C SER A 224 -7.08 12.95 -7.01
N THR A 225 -7.69 12.80 -5.83
CA THR A 225 -7.75 13.86 -4.82
C THR A 225 -6.38 14.14 -4.22
N ILE A 226 -5.57 13.11 -3.91
CA ILE A 226 -4.17 13.29 -3.49
C ILE A 226 -3.42 14.14 -4.51
N ASN A 227 -3.47 13.76 -5.80
CA ASN A 227 -2.72 14.47 -6.85
C ASN A 227 -3.08 15.97 -6.95
N GLN A 228 -4.33 16.34 -6.62
CA GLN A 228 -4.75 17.75 -6.57
C GLN A 228 -4.11 18.49 -5.39
N HIS A 229 -4.04 17.86 -4.22
CA HIS A 229 -3.49 18.48 -3.00
C HIS A 229 -1.96 18.59 -3.03
N ILE A 230 -1.26 17.62 -3.59
CA ILE A 230 0.20 17.60 -3.62
C ILE A 230 0.80 18.14 -4.93
N GLY A 231 -0.01 18.81 -5.77
CA GLY A 231 0.46 19.32 -7.07
C GLY A 231 1.69 20.24 -6.99
N PHE A 232 1.86 20.94 -5.86
CA PHE A 232 3.02 21.80 -5.62
C PHE A 232 4.34 21.04 -5.42
N VAL A 233 4.30 19.74 -5.07
CA VAL A 233 5.49 18.88 -4.90
C VAL A 233 6.31 18.78 -6.20
N TYR A 234 5.62 18.94 -7.34
CA TYR A 234 6.21 18.84 -8.67
C TYR A 234 6.75 20.16 -9.24
N ARG A 235 6.83 21.22 -8.43
CA ARG A 235 7.37 22.51 -8.86
C ARG A 235 8.90 22.50 -8.80
N GLU A 236 9.53 23.02 -9.87
CA GLU A 236 10.99 23.12 -9.98
C GLU A 236 11.59 24.13 -9.00
N ASP A 237 10.82 25.19 -8.68
CA ASP A 237 11.26 26.32 -7.86
C ASP A 237 11.09 26.10 -6.35
N LEU A 238 10.65 24.90 -5.93
CA LEU A 238 10.42 24.56 -4.53
C LEU A 238 11.25 23.36 -4.11
N GLU A 239 11.95 23.49 -2.99
CA GLU A 239 12.48 22.36 -2.24
C GLU A 239 11.38 21.84 -1.33
N VAL A 240 10.97 20.59 -1.54
CA VAL A 240 9.82 20.00 -0.85
C VAL A 240 10.21 18.68 -0.22
N ASN A 241 9.92 18.53 1.08
CA ASN A 241 9.93 17.23 1.72
C ASN A 241 8.66 16.47 1.31
N VAL A 242 8.81 15.52 0.39
CA VAL A 242 7.70 14.75 -0.20
C VAL A 242 6.88 14.05 0.88
N ASN A 243 7.53 13.37 1.82
CA ASN A 243 6.85 12.64 2.89
C ASN A 243 6.03 13.56 3.77
N GLN A 244 6.57 14.73 4.15
CA GLN A 244 5.83 15.71 4.94
C GLN A 244 4.62 16.24 4.16
N ALA A 245 4.82 16.65 2.90
CA ALA A 245 3.75 17.18 2.05
C ALA A 245 2.59 16.18 1.86
N ILE A 246 2.90 14.90 1.67
CA ILE A 246 1.90 13.84 1.53
C ILE A 246 1.18 13.61 2.87
N ASN A 247 1.91 13.41 3.96
CA ASN A 247 1.32 13.16 5.29
C ASN A 247 0.46 14.33 5.79
N GLU A 248 0.81 15.56 5.41
CA GLU A 248 0.04 16.75 5.78
C GLU A 248 -1.22 16.95 4.93
N SER A 249 -1.30 16.30 3.77
CA SER A 249 -2.44 16.43 2.87
C SER A 249 -3.73 15.84 3.48
N GLU A 250 -4.80 16.61 3.38
CA GLU A 250 -6.14 16.24 3.88
C GLU A 250 -6.62 14.85 3.38
N PRO A 251 -6.56 14.48 2.09
CA PRO A 251 -7.00 13.16 1.64
C PRO A 251 -6.21 12.01 2.27
N VAL A 252 -4.91 12.17 2.54
CA VAL A 252 -4.09 11.14 3.19
C VAL A 252 -4.49 10.97 4.65
N LYS A 253 -4.69 12.08 5.38
CA LYS A 253 -5.14 12.04 6.76
C LYS A 253 -6.51 11.37 6.90
N ILE A 254 -7.45 11.70 6.01
CA ILE A 254 -8.78 11.06 5.97
C ILE A 254 -8.64 9.55 5.69
N ASN A 255 -7.82 9.15 4.72
CA ASN A 255 -7.58 7.74 4.44
C ASN A 255 -6.97 6.98 5.63
N GLN A 256 -5.99 7.57 6.31
CA GLN A 256 -5.35 6.98 7.49
C GLN A 256 -6.35 6.80 8.64
N LEU A 257 -7.21 7.79 8.88
CA LEU A 257 -8.28 7.68 9.86
C LEU A 257 -9.29 6.61 9.46
N GLY A 258 -9.70 6.57 8.19
CA GLY A 258 -10.59 5.53 7.67
C GLY A 258 -10.01 4.12 7.84
N CYS A 259 -8.74 3.91 7.50
CA CYS A 259 -8.03 2.66 7.73
C CYS A 259 -8.00 2.29 9.22
N SER A 260 -7.77 3.28 10.10
CA SER A 260 -7.73 3.08 11.56
C SER A 260 -9.10 2.70 12.12
N ILE A 261 -10.18 3.29 11.61
CA ILE A 261 -11.56 2.93 11.96
C ILE A 261 -11.83 1.47 11.61
N ILE A 262 -11.52 1.02 10.39
CA ILE A 262 -11.73 -0.38 9.99
C ILE A 262 -10.90 -1.33 10.85
N LYS A 263 -9.63 -0.99 11.08
CA LYS A 263 -8.75 -1.79 11.94
C LYS A 263 -9.31 -1.95 13.36
N LEU A 264 -9.79 -0.87 13.98
CA LEU A 264 -10.38 -0.93 15.32
C LEU A 264 -11.69 -1.73 15.33
N VAL A 265 -12.51 -1.63 14.28
CA VAL A 265 -13.72 -2.47 14.15
C VAL A 265 -13.36 -3.96 14.13
N CYS A 266 -12.34 -4.36 13.36
CA CYS A 266 -11.83 -5.74 13.38
C CYS A 266 -11.34 -6.13 14.78
N GLN A 267 -10.51 -5.31 15.42
CA GLN A 267 -9.97 -5.59 16.74
C GLN A 267 -11.05 -5.72 17.82
N ILE A 268 -12.05 -4.84 17.83
CA ILE A 268 -13.19 -4.91 18.74
C ILE A 268 -13.96 -6.23 18.53
N ASN A 269 -14.16 -6.65 17.28
CA ASN A 269 -14.78 -7.93 16.98
C ASN A 269 -13.95 -9.12 17.46
N GLU A 270 -12.63 -9.14 17.22
CA GLU A 270 -11.73 -10.18 17.73
C GLU A 270 -11.82 -10.30 19.26
N TYR A 271 -11.73 -9.17 19.97
CA TYR A 271 -11.87 -9.13 21.42
C TYR A 271 -13.24 -9.64 21.88
N SER A 272 -14.31 -9.17 21.24
CA SER A 272 -15.67 -9.53 21.60
C SER A 272 -15.99 -11.01 21.35
N ILE A 273 -15.47 -11.61 20.28
CA ILE A 273 -15.60 -13.06 20.05
C ILE A 273 -14.91 -13.81 21.19
N ASN A 274 -13.69 -13.42 21.55
CA ASN A 274 -12.94 -14.10 22.62
C ASN A 274 -13.60 -13.97 24.01
N LEU A 275 -14.31 -12.87 24.27
CA LEU A 275 -14.94 -12.61 25.57
C LEU A 275 -16.39 -13.08 25.66
N MET A 276 -17.15 -12.94 24.58
CA MET A 276 -18.62 -13.07 24.59
C MET A 276 -19.15 -14.00 23.50
N ASP A 277 -18.26 -14.60 22.69
CA ASP A 277 -18.59 -15.48 21.56
C ASP A 277 -19.53 -14.82 20.53
N LYS A 278 -19.46 -13.49 20.42
CA LYS A 278 -20.31 -12.69 19.53
C LYS A 278 -19.54 -11.51 18.97
N HIS A 279 -19.82 -11.16 17.72
CA HIS A 279 -19.34 -9.90 17.15
C HIS A 279 -20.10 -8.70 17.74
N ILE A 280 -19.39 -7.57 17.93
CA ILE A 280 -20.05 -6.28 18.18
C ILE A 280 -20.57 -5.71 16.87
N PHE A 281 -19.72 -5.66 15.85
CA PHE A 281 -20.08 -5.21 14.51
C PHE A 281 -20.30 -6.44 13.64
N LYS A 282 -21.53 -6.69 13.22
CA LYS A 282 -21.88 -7.87 12.42
C LYS A 282 -21.12 -7.80 11.08
N PRO A 283 -20.27 -8.79 10.77
CA PRO A 283 -19.50 -8.82 9.55
C PRO A 283 -20.41 -9.29 8.41
N THR A 284 -21.00 -8.34 7.67
CA THR A 284 -21.90 -8.61 6.55
C THR A 284 -21.24 -8.19 5.23
N ASN A 285 -21.81 -8.60 4.10
CA ASN A 285 -21.44 -8.13 2.78
C ASN A 285 -21.40 -6.59 2.65
N LYS A 286 -22.37 -5.90 3.27
CA LYS A 286 -22.38 -4.42 3.35
C LYS A 286 -21.26 -3.88 4.24
N ALA A 287 -20.88 -4.58 5.30
CA ALA A 287 -19.76 -4.18 6.15
C ALA A 287 -18.42 -4.29 5.41
N ILE A 288 -18.24 -5.34 4.61
CA ILE A 288 -17.05 -5.47 3.74
C ILE A 288 -17.01 -4.33 2.72
N LEU A 289 -18.12 -4.07 2.02
CA LEU A 289 -18.16 -2.96 1.06
C LEU A 289 -17.92 -1.60 1.75
N ALA A 290 -18.47 -1.39 2.95
CA ALA A 290 -18.18 -0.19 3.73
C ALA A 290 -16.69 -0.07 4.04
N SER A 291 -16.01 -1.18 4.35
CA SER A 291 -14.58 -1.19 4.67
C SER A 291 -13.66 -0.82 3.50
N SER A 292 -14.08 -1.05 2.26
CA SER A 292 -13.36 -0.55 1.08
C SER A 292 -13.69 0.91 0.77
N ILE A 293 -14.90 1.38 1.07
CA ILE A 293 -15.35 2.75 0.74
C ILE A 293 -14.82 3.77 1.75
N ILE A 294 -14.95 3.50 3.05
CA ILE A 294 -14.65 4.44 4.13
C ILE A 294 -13.22 5.03 4.02
N PRO A 295 -12.16 4.25 3.73
CA PRO A 295 -10.82 4.81 3.58
C PRO A 295 -10.58 5.52 2.23
N ASN A 296 -11.32 5.16 1.19
CA ASN A 296 -10.93 5.46 -0.20
C ASN A 296 -11.80 6.51 -0.90
N VAL A 297 -12.92 6.90 -0.29
CA VAL A 297 -13.76 8.00 -0.78
C VAL A 297 -13.50 9.25 0.04
N ILE A 298 -13.02 10.30 -0.64
CA ILE A 298 -12.84 11.63 -0.08
C ILE A 298 -14.04 12.49 -0.47
N ALA A 299 -14.72 13.03 0.54
CA ALA A 299 -15.92 13.85 0.43
C ALA A 299 -15.61 15.22 -0.19
N THR A 300 -15.43 15.26 -1.51
CA THR A 300 -15.22 16.52 -2.24
C THR A 300 -16.52 17.27 -2.53
N ASN A 301 -17.67 16.68 -2.23
CA ASN A 301 -19.01 17.22 -2.42
C ASN A 301 -20.01 16.47 -1.52
N GLU A 302 -21.26 16.92 -1.54
CA GLU A 302 -22.37 16.35 -0.77
C GLU A 302 -22.60 14.87 -1.07
N ASP A 303 -22.69 14.48 -2.35
CA ASP A 303 -22.96 13.08 -2.73
C ASP A 303 -21.91 12.10 -2.17
N LYS A 304 -20.63 12.45 -2.27
CA LYS A 304 -19.56 11.62 -1.71
C LYS A 304 -19.59 11.60 -0.19
N PHE A 305 -19.89 12.74 0.45
CA PHE A 305 -20.06 12.79 1.90
C PHE A 305 -21.20 11.87 2.34
N ASN A 306 -22.35 11.97 1.69
CA ASN A 306 -23.53 11.14 1.94
C ASN A 306 -23.22 9.65 1.78
N LYS A 307 -22.44 9.30 0.76
CA LYS A 307 -22.00 7.93 0.54
C LYS A 307 -21.11 7.42 1.68
N VAL A 308 -20.18 8.23 2.17
CA VAL A 308 -19.34 7.90 3.33
C VAL A 308 -20.20 7.72 4.58
N ILE A 309 -21.14 8.64 4.82
CA ILE A 309 -22.08 8.60 5.95
C ILE A 309 -22.92 7.32 5.93
N ASP A 310 -23.46 6.92 4.79
CA ASP A 310 -24.24 5.69 4.68
C ASP A 310 -23.39 4.46 5.01
N ASN A 311 -22.17 4.37 4.50
CA ASN A 311 -21.29 3.24 4.78
C ASN A 311 -20.85 3.17 6.24
N LEU A 312 -20.52 4.31 6.85
CA LEU A 312 -20.28 4.40 8.29
C LEU A 312 -21.51 3.98 9.10
N PHE A 313 -22.71 4.44 8.70
CA PHE A 313 -23.95 4.11 9.38
C PHE A 313 -24.23 2.60 9.32
N PHE A 314 -24.07 1.98 8.15
CA PHE A 314 -24.22 0.54 8.00
C PHE A 314 -23.19 -0.23 8.84
N LEU A 315 -21.92 0.17 8.79
CA LEU A 315 -20.86 -0.53 9.53
C LEU A 315 -21.02 -0.41 11.05
N LEU A 316 -21.23 0.81 11.55
CA LEU A 316 -21.17 1.10 12.98
C LEU A 316 -22.53 1.03 13.66
N TYR A 317 -23.57 1.62 13.06
CA TYR A 317 -24.87 1.72 13.71
C TYR A 317 -25.73 0.48 13.46
N GLU A 318 -26.00 0.14 12.20
CA GLU A 318 -26.77 -1.08 11.88
C GLU A 318 -25.94 -2.32 12.22
N GLY A 319 -24.65 -2.30 11.89
CA GLY A 319 -23.70 -3.35 12.18
C GLY A 319 -23.60 -3.67 13.67
N SER A 320 -23.83 -2.72 14.58
CA SER A 320 -23.91 -2.99 16.03
C SER A 320 -25.30 -3.41 16.54
N GLY A 321 -26.24 -3.67 15.65
CA GLY A 321 -27.62 -3.98 15.99
C GLY A 321 -28.36 -2.73 16.47
N THR A 322 -28.26 -1.63 15.72
CA THR A 322 -28.90 -0.34 16.07
C THR A 322 -28.32 0.24 17.36
N ALA A 323 -27.00 0.18 17.52
CA ALA A 323 -26.25 0.56 18.73
C ALA A 323 -26.50 -0.31 19.99
N ASN A 324 -27.43 -1.26 19.98
CA ASN A 324 -27.80 -2.02 21.18
C ASN A 324 -26.63 -2.79 21.81
N ARG A 325 -25.75 -3.39 20.99
CA ARG A 325 -24.56 -4.09 21.51
C ARG A 325 -23.53 -3.12 22.11
N LEU A 326 -23.42 -1.92 21.57
CA LEU A 326 -22.50 -0.90 22.07
C LEU A 326 -22.96 -0.31 23.41
N CYS A 327 -24.26 -0.07 23.57
CA CYS A 327 -24.83 0.41 24.83
C CYS A 327 -24.67 -0.56 26.02
N GLN A 328 -24.26 -1.81 25.77
CA GLN A 328 -23.93 -2.78 26.82
C GLN A 328 -22.46 -2.68 27.28
N ILE A 329 -21.63 -1.96 26.53
CA ILE A 329 -20.19 -1.82 26.76
C ILE A 329 -19.89 -0.44 27.32
N VAL A 330 -20.44 0.59 26.68
CA VAL A 330 -20.18 2.00 26.96
C VAL A 330 -21.48 2.75 27.24
N ASN A 331 -21.39 3.90 27.90
CA ASN A 331 -22.53 4.76 28.15
C ASN A 331 -22.97 5.51 26.88
N LYS A 332 -24.07 6.26 26.97
CA LYS A 332 -24.66 6.93 25.80
C LYS A 332 -23.83 8.13 25.35
N GLU A 333 -23.18 8.80 26.29
CA GLU A 333 -22.33 9.97 26.09
C GLU A 333 -21.07 9.60 25.30
N GLU A 334 -20.48 8.43 25.58
CA GLU A 334 -19.36 7.84 24.82
C GLU A 334 -19.74 7.50 23.37
N LEU A 335 -21.04 7.38 23.06
CA LEU A 335 -21.56 7.12 21.72
C LEU A 335 -22.00 8.39 20.97
N ASP A 336 -21.60 9.58 21.41
CA ASP A 336 -21.98 10.85 20.78
C ASP A 336 -21.69 10.89 19.27
N ALA A 337 -20.51 10.42 18.84
CA ALA A 337 -20.13 10.33 17.43
C ALA A 337 -21.10 9.46 16.61
N LEU A 338 -21.57 8.35 17.17
CA LEU A 338 -22.55 7.46 16.54
C LEU A 338 -23.91 8.13 16.40
N TRP A 339 -24.32 8.93 17.39
CA TRP A 339 -25.56 9.69 17.32
C TRP A 339 -25.48 10.81 16.29
N LYS A 340 -24.37 11.55 16.23
CA LYS A 340 -24.11 12.53 15.18
C LYS A 340 -24.20 11.91 13.79
N LEU A 341 -23.53 10.77 13.58
CA LEU A 341 -23.60 10.00 12.34
C LEU A 341 -25.05 9.64 11.96
N LYS A 342 -25.84 9.14 12.91
CA LYS A 342 -27.27 8.84 12.69
C LYS A 342 -28.08 10.07 12.30
N HIS A 343 -27.82 11.22 12.92
CA HIS A 343 -28.51 12.47 12.61
C HIS A 343 -28.16 12.98 11.21
N LEU A 344 -26.88 12.92 10.82
CA LEU A 344 -26.41 13.25 9.48
C LEU A 344 -27.08 12.35 8.43
N ARG A 345 -27.04 11.02 8.61
CA ARG A 345 -27.64 10.05 7.67
C ARG A 345 -29.15 10.26 7.47
N ARG A 346 -29.87 10.59 8.55
CA ARG A 346 -31.31 10.89 8.48
C ARG A 346 -31.63 12.17 7.71
N ASN A 347 -30.76 13.16 7.76
CA ASN A 347 -30.93 14.40 7.00
C ASN A 347 -30.83 14.16 5.50
N VAL A 348 -29.87 13.33 5.09
CA VAL A 348 -29.60 12.98 3.70
C VAL A 348 -30.77 12.21 3.06
N ARG A 349 -31.38 11.28 3.79
CA ARG A 349 -32.38 10.35 3.23
C ARG A 349 -33.81 10.90 3.23
N HIS A 350 -34.00 12.22 3.37
CA HIS A 350 -35.30 12.90 3.45
C HIS A 350 -36.23 12.41 4.58
N ASP A 351 -35.75 11.53 5.48
CA ASP A 351 -36.43 11.17 6.73
C ASP A 351 -36.69 12.39 7.64
N VAL A 352 -35.98 13.50 7.39
CA VAL A 352 -36.21 14.78 8.07
C VAL A 352 -37.52 15.44 7.69
N ASP A 353 -38.06 15.19 6.49
CA ASP A 353 -39.27 15.84 5.96
C ASP A 353 -40.56 15.17 6.46
N HIS A 354 -40.44 14.05 7.16
CA HIS A 354 -41.54 13.38 7.84
C HIS A 354 -41.64 13.81 9.31
N GLY A 355 -42.79 14.37 9.69
CA GLY A 355 -43.12 14.75 11.06
C GLY A 355 -43.89 16.06 11.17
N LYS A 356 -44.09 16.53 12.40
CA LYS A 356 -44.64 17.88 12.64
C LYS A 356 -43.57 18.93 12.32
N GLU A 357 -43.96 20.09 11.79
CA GLU A 357 -43.05 21.19 11.42
C GLU A 357 -42.01 21.52 12.51
N LYS A 358 -42.42 21.55 13.78
CA LYS A 358 -41.52 21.78 14.93
C LYS A 358 -40.42 20.71 15.06
N GLU A 359 -40.74 19.45 14.76
CA GLU A 359 -39.79 18.34 14.80
C GLU A 359 -38.80 18.43 13.62
N ILE A 360 -39.30 18.82 12.45
CA ILE A 360 -38.49 19.05 11.25
C ILE A 360 -37.45 20.15 11.54
N ILE A 361 -37.89 21.31 12.05
CA ILE A 361 -36.99 22.42 12.44
C ILE A 361 -35.96 21.96 13.47
N LYS A 362 -36.37 21.15 14.46
CA LYS A 362 -35.45 20.62 15.47
C LYS A 362 -34.38 19.70 14.84
N LYS A 363 -34.75 18.83 13.90
CA LYS A 363 -33.80 17.96 13.19
C LYS A 363 -32.80 18.78 12.36
N PHE A 364 -33.27 19.80 11.62
CA PHE A 364 -32.39 20.69 10.87
C PHE A 364 -31.44 21.47 11.78
N LYS A 365 -31.94 21.99 12.91
CA LYS A 365 -31.09 22.66 13.90
C LYS A 365 -30.01 21.72 14.44
N GLN A 366 -30.36 20.49 14.79
CA GLN A 366 -29.39 19.50 15.28
C GLN A 366 -28.29 19.22 14.26
N VAL A 367 -28.65 19.02 12.99
CA VAL A 367 -27.67 18.81 11.91
C VAL A 367 -26.80 20.05 11.70
N GLY A 368 -27.41 21.25 11.77
CA GLY A 368 -26.67 22.50 11.71
C GLY A 368 -25.68 22.66 12.87
N ASP A 369 -26.06 22.29 14.08
CA ASP A 369 -25.17 22.31 15.25
C ASP A 369 -24.00 21.33 15.07
N ILE A 370 -24.24 20.15 14.48
CA ILE A 370 -23.19 19.16 14.15
C ILE A 370 -22.19 19.75 13.14
N TYR A 371 -22.68 20.28 12.01
CA TYR A 371 -21.80 20.94 11.04
C TYR A 371 -21.07 22.12 11.66
N ASN A 372 -21.73 22.90 12.52
CA ASN A 372 -21.06 24.01 13.20
C ASN A 372 -19.90 23.52 14.08
N GLY A 373 -20.04 22.37 14.75
CA GLY A 373 -18.96 21.71 15.46
C GLY A 373 -17.80 21.29 14.56
N PHE A 374 -18.08 20.70 13.40
CA PHE A 374 -17.04 20.19 12.50
C PHE A 374 -16.35 21.29 11.69
N ILE A 375 -17.11 22.23 11.13
CA ILE A 375 -16.62 23.17 10.11
C ILE A 375 -16.79 24.64 10.49
N GLY A 376 -17.30 24.94 11.69
CA GLY A 376 -17.49 26.31 12.18
C GLY A 376 -18.64 27.07 11.50
N ARG A 377 -19.55 26.35 10.85
CA ARG A 377 -20.74 26.90 10.17
C ARG A 377 -21.87 25.86 10.11
N PRO A 378 -23.15 26.28 10.02
CA PRO A 378 -24.29 25.36 10.11
C PRO A 378 -24.53 24.50 8.86
N ARG A 379 -23.79 24.73 7.77
CA ARG A 379 -23.85 23.88 6.57
C ARG A 379 -22.58 24.01 5.74
N PRO A 380 -22.14 22.95 5.04
CA PRO A 380 -21.06 23.04 4.07
C PRO A 380 -21.44 23.96 2.89
N LEU A 381 -20.50 24.79 2.44
CA LEU A 381 -20.68 25.71 1.30
C LEU A 381 -19.63 25.48 0.20
N HIS A 382 -18.49 24.89 0.55
CA HIS A 382 -17.37 24.64 -0.37
C HIS A 382 -16.94 23.17 -0.31
N ASN A 383 -16.24 22.71 -1.35
CA ASN A 383 -15.70 21.35 -1.42
C ASN A 383 -14.82 21.00 -0.21
N SER A 384 -14.03 21.96 0.29
CA SER A 384 -13.20 21.80 1.49
C SER A 384 -14.02 21.62 2.76
N ASP A 385 -15.23 22.17 2.83
CA ASP A 385 -16.10 22.01 4.00
C ASP A 385 -16.55 20.55 4.14
N TRP A 386 -16.81 19.86 3.02
CA TRP A 386 -17.19 18.44 3.02
C TRP A 386 -16.05 17.53 3.48
N ALA A 387 -14.83 17.76 2.97
CA ALA A 387 -13.65 17.00 3.37
C ALA A 387 -13.32 17.23 4.85
N LYS A 388 -13.40 18.48 5.32
CA LYS A 388 -13.23 18.81 6.73
C LYS A 388 -14.29 18.15 7.61
N ALA A 389 -15.56 18.18 7.21
CA ALA A 389 -16.63 17.50 7.95
C ALA A 389 -16.39 15.98 8.05
N GLN A 390 -15.89 15.35 6.99
CA GLN A 390 -15.52 13.93 6.99
C GLN A 390 -14.36 13.68 7.96
N PHE A 391 -13.32 14.51 7.90
CA PHE A 391 -12.15 14.41 8.76
C PHE A 391 -12.51 14.49 10.25
N GLU A 392 -13.29 15.50 10.66
CA GLU A 392 -13.71 15.68 12.06
C GLU A 392 -14.61 14.53 12.53
N LEU A 393 -15.56 14.09 11.70
CA LEU A 393 -16.40 12.93 12.01
C LEU A 393 -15.56 11.67 12.22
N TYR A 394 -14.55 11.45 11.36
CA TYR A 394 -13.67 10.29 11.48
C TYR A 394 -12.86 10.33 12.77
N GLN A 395 -12.38 11.51 13.20
CA GLN A 395 -11.71 11.64 14.49
C GLN A 395 -12.61 11.28 15.66
N GLU A 396 -13.83 11.84 15.69
CA GLU A 396 -14.78 11.55 16.77
C GLU A 396 -15.16 10.05 16.82
N ILE A 397 -15.37 9.43 15.66
CA ILE A 397 -15.62 7.98 15.55
C ILE A 397 -14.41 7.19 16.06
N LEU A 398 -13.20 7.58 15.69
CA LEU A 398 -11.99 6.89 16.14
C LEU A 398 -11.86 6.92 17.67
N MET A 399 -12.10 8.08 18.29
CA MET A 399 -12.09 8.24 19.74
C MET A 399 -13.16 7.38 20.42
N MET A 400 -14.37 7.34 19.87
CA MET A 400 -15.43 6.45 20.35
C MET A 400 -15.01 4.97 20.27
N LEU A 401 -14.39 4.53 19.17
CA LEU A 401 -13.94 3.15 19.01
C LEU A 401 -12.81 2.78 19.97
N PHE A 402 -11.88 3.69 20.26
CA PHE A 402 -10.89 3.50 21.31
C PHE A 402 -11.54 3.32 22.68
N ALA A 403 -12.50 4.18 23.05
CA ALA A 403 -13.21 4.05 24.32
C ALA A 403 -13.93 2.69 24.45
N ILE A 404 -14.54 2.20 23.36
CA ILE A 404 -15.16 0.87 23.32
C ILE A 404 -14.12 -0.24 23.56
N LEU A 405 -12.97 -0.16 22.88
CA LEU A 405 -11.90 -1.15 23.00
C LEU A 405 -11.33 -1.18 24.43
N ASP A 406 -11.05 -0.01 25.01
CA ASP A 406 -10.54 0.11 26.39
C ASP A 406 -11.53 -0.48 27.40
N ASN A 407 -12.84 -0.22 27.24
CA ASN A 407 -13.86 -0.80 28.11
C ASN A 407 -13.97 -2.33 27.97
N LEU A 408 -13.75 -2.89 26.77
CA LEU A 408 -13.69 -4.34 26.59
C LEU A 408 -12.46 -4.95 27.26
N ASP A 409 -11.31 -4.29 27.20
CA ASP A 409 -10.08 -4.78 27.85
C ASP A 409 -10.19 -4.71 29.38
N ASN A 410 -10.82 -3.67 29.92
CA ASN A 410 -11.11 -3.59 31.36
C ASN A 410 -12.00 -4.74 31.83
N LYS A 411 -13.09 -5.04 31.10
CA LYS A 411 -13.96 -6.18 31.42
C LYS A 411 -13.21 -7.51 31.37
N ARG A 412 -12.30 -7.70 30.42
CA ARG A 412 -11.46 -8.91 30.35
C ARG A 412 -10.63 -9.09 31.62
N ASN A 413 -10.04 -8.02 32.13
CA ASN A 413 -9.23 -8.08 33.34
C ASN A 413 -10.07 -8.46 34.58
N GLU A 414 -11.33 -8.00 34.66
CA GLU A 414 -12.27 -8.39 35.72
C GLU A 414 -12.67 -9.88 35.66
N TYR A 415 -12.71 -10.49 34.47
CA TYR A 415 -13.02 -11.93 34.32
C TYR A 415 -11.84 -12.85 34.67
N ILE A 416 -10.61 -12.34 34.58
CA ILE A 416 -9.38 -13.12 34.83
C ILE A 416 -8.95 -13.05 36.30
N SER A 417 -9.29 -11.96 36.99
CA SER A 417 -9.10 -11.79 38.44
C SER A 417 -10.11 -12.57 39.25
#